data_AF-A0A1M6Q0Z6-F1
#
_entry.id   AF-A0A1M6Q0Z6-F1
#
_cell.length_a   1.000
_cell.length_b   1.000
_cell.length_c   1.000
_cell.angle_alpha   90.00
_cell.angle_beta   90.00
_cell.angle_gamma   90.00
#
_symmetry.space_group_name_H-M   'P 1'
#
loop_
_entity.id
_entity.type
_entity.pdbx_description
1 polymer ?
#
loop_
_entity_poly.entity_id
_entity_poly.type
_entity_poly.pdbx_seq_one_letter_code
_entity_poly.pdbx_strand_id
1 'polypeptide(L)'
;MNWRLLHQVRQHIAQHPERFCAAQWAWARNVQAVLAAGASSEDFRCCIAGHVLLLGGYCDEATLLRLSVQCDNGFIGREAARLLGISREQARRLFYPTGWPEPYRSRYYQACSYEAEARLALGVLDRWLQAGADEERAVASQLEALAVPV
;
A
#
# COMPACT_ATOMS: atom_id res chain seq x y z
N MET A 1 -10.20 7.93 -6.26
CA MET A 1 -8.99 7.29 -5.71
C MET A 1 -7.81 8.25 -5.82
N ASN A 2 -6.90 8.29 -4.85
CA ASN A 2 -5.70 9.13 -4.83
C ASN A 2 -4.55 8.44 -5.57
N TRP A 3 -4.58 8.51 -6.91
CA TRP A 3 -3.61 7.84 -7.77
C TRP A 3 -2.17 8.33 -7.58
N ARG A 4 -1.99 9.62 -7.28
CA ARG A 4 -0.67 10.21 -7.00
C ARG A 4 -0.01 9.55 -5.79
N LEU A 5 -0.74 9.37 -4.69
CA LEU A 5 -0.21 8.70 -3.50
C LEU A 5 0.09 7.22 -3.77
N LEU A 6 -0.78 6.52 -4.51
CA LEU A 6 -0.52 5.13 -4.88
C LEU A 6 0.75 4.99 -5.75
N HIS A 7 0.97 5.92 -6.67
CA HIS A 7 2.18 5.96 -7.50
C HIS A 7 3.44 6.21 -6.66
N GLN A 8 3.37 7.12 -5.68
CA GLN A 8 4.48 7.35 -4.74
C GLN A 8 4.80 6.10 -3.92
N VAL A 9 3.79 5.39 -3.42
CA VAL A 9 3.95 4.10 -2.71
C VAL A 9 4.64 3.08 -3.61
N ARG A 10 4.19 2.95 -4.85
CA ARG A 10 4.80 2.07 -5.85
C ARG A 10 6.26 2.41 -6.09
N GLN A 11 6.60 3.69 -6.28
CA GLN A 11 7.98 4.13 -6.48
C GLN A 11 8.85 3.84 -5.25
N HIS A 12 8.34 4.12 -4.04
CA HIS A 12 9.08 3.91 -2.81
C HIS A 12 9.39 2.42 -2.55
N ILE A 13 8.40 1.53 -2.74
CA ILE A 13 8.61 0.07 -2.63
C ILE A 13 9.62 -0.43 -3.66
N ALA A 14 9.63 0.13 -4.88
CA ALA A 14 10.60 -0.24 -5.90
C ALA A 14 12.03 0.21 -5.57
N GLN A 15 12.18 1.34 -4.89
CA GLN A 15 13.47 1.88 -4.47
C GLN A 15 14.00 1.21 -3.20
N HIS A 16 13.10 0.74 -2.33
CA HIS A 16 13.41 0.18 -1.02
C HIS A 16 12.69 -1.16 -0.77
N PRO A 17 12.96 -2.21 -1.58
CA PRO A 17 12.28 -3.50 -1.45
C PRO A 17 12.47 -4.15 -0.06
N GLU A 18 13.59 -3.89 0.61
CA GLU A 18 13.92 -4.37 1.95
C GLU A 18 13.00 -3.80 3.05
N ARG A 19 12.30 -2.70 2.77
CA ARG A 19 11.32 -2.04 3.66
C ARG A 19 9.90 -2.54 3.43
N PHE A 20 9.70 -3.50 2.53
CA PHE A 20 8.40 -4.08 2.23
C PHE A 20 8.18 -5.40 2.97
N CYS A 21 6.99 -5.56 3.54
CA CYS A 21 6.50 -6.83 4.06
C CYS A 21 4.97 -6.85 4.00
N ALA A 22 4.39 -7.71 3.17
CA ALA A 22 2.95 -7.81 2.99
C ALA A 22 2.25 -8.56 4.15
N ALA A 23 2.99 -9.38 4.89
CA ALA A 23 2.47 -10.15 6.02
C ALA A 23 2.16 -9.32 7.27
N GLN A 24 2.78 -8.16 7.42
CA GLN A 24 2.71 -7.35 8.64
C GLN A 24 2.36 -5.90 8.33
N TRP A 25 1.50 -5.29 9.14
CA TRP A 25 1.18 -3.86 9.00
C TRP A 25 2.41 -2.98 9.17
N ALA A 26 3.22 -3.27 10.18
CA ALA A 26 4.56 -2.72 10.38
C ALA A 26 5.35 -3.59 11.35
N TRP A 27 6.67 -3.63 11.17
CA TRP A 27 7.62 -4.38 11.97
C TRP A 27 8.96 -3.65 12.06
N ALA A 28 9.65 -3.85 13.19
CA ALA A 28 11.03 -3.41 13.39
C ALA A 28 11.73 -4.43 14.30
N ARG A 29 13.05 -4.62 14.11
CA ARG A 29 13.85 -5.55 14.92
C ARG A 29 13.82 -5.20 16.40
N ASN A 30 13.81 -3.90 16.73
CA ASN A 30 13.89 -3.37 18.08
C ASN A 30 12.53 -2.82 18.58
N VAL A 31 11.41 -3.40 18.15
CA VAL A 31 10.05 -2.89 18.44
C VAL A 31 9.82 -2.57 19.92
N GLN A 32 10.31 -3.39 20.86
CA GLN A 32 10.15 -3.15 22.29
C GLN A 32 10.84 -1.84 22.74
N ALA A 33 12.03 -1.54 22.22
CA ALA A 33 12.74 -0.31 22.54
C ALA A 33 12.05 0.92 21.95
N VAL A 34 11.49 0.81 20.73
CA VAL A 34 10.70 1.87 20.10
C VAL A 34 9.45 2.18 20.95
N LEU A 35 8.75 1.15 21.39
CA LEU A 35 7.49 1.30 22.13
C LEU A 35 7.72 1.79 23.57
N ALA A 36 8.72 1.27 24.27
CA ALA A 36 8.95 1.57 25.68
C ALA A 36 9.82 2.82 25.92
N ALA A 37 10.82 3.07 25.07
CA ALA A 37 11.84 4.08 25.29
C ALA A 37 11.90 5.15 24.19
N GLY A 38 11.04 5.07 23.16
CA GLY A 38 11.03 6.04 22.06
C GLY A 38 12.28 5.98 21.17
N ALA A 39 12.95 4.84 21.11
CA ALA A 39 14.08 4.63 20.21
C ALA A 39 13.66 4.74 18.74
N SER A 40 14.61 5.00 17.84
CA SER A 40 14.40 4.89 16.39
C SER A 40 14.21 3.43 15.99
N SER A 41 13.37 3.20 14.99
CA SER A 41 13.13 1.87 14.41
C SER A 41 14.36 1.34 13.66
N GLU A 42 14.71 0.09 13.94
CA GLU A 42 15.76 -0.66 13.24
C GLU A 42 15.15 -1.70 12.29
N ASP A 43 15.67 -1.77 11.07
CA ASP A 43 15.21 -2.65 10.00
C ASP A 43 13.68 -2.58 9.80
N PHE A 44 13.16 -1.36 9.76
CA PHE A 44 11.73 -1.12 9.63
C PHE A 44 11.17 -1.66 8.32
N ARG A 45 10.02 -2.35 8.41
CA ARG A 45 9.26 -2.86 7.25
C ARG A 45 7.77 -2.65 7.44
N CYS A 46 7.05 -2.47 6.34
CA CYS A 46 5.59 -2.42 6.36
C CYS A 46 4.96 -2.85 5.03
N CYS A 47 3.66 -3.14 5.07
CA CYS A 47 2.88 -3.49 3.89
C CYS A 47 2.48 -2.25 3.08
N ILE A 48 1.74 -2.46 1.99
CA ILE A 48 1.24 -1.37 1.12
C ILE A 48 0.47 -0.32 1.95
N ALA A 49 -0.40 -0.74 2.86
CA ALA A 49 -1.16 0.18 3.69
C ALA A 49 -0.27 1.00 4.64
N GLY A 50 0.79 0.39 5.18
CA GLY A 50 1.77 1.11 6.00
C GLY A 50 2.48 2.19 5.20
N HIS A 51 2.96 1.85 3.99
CA HIS A 51 3.57 2.82 3.08
C HIS A 51 2.62 3.95 2.69
N VAL A 52 1.33 3.66 2.50
CA VAL A 52 0.30 4.69 2.27
C VAL A 52 0.20 5.67 3.43
N LEU A 53 0.20 5.18 4.68
CA LEU A 53 0.11 6.06 5.86
C LEU A 53 1.37 6.91 6.04
N LEU A 54 2.55 6.33 5.82
CA LEU A 54 3.83 7.04 5.92
C LEU A 54 3.95 8.13 4.86
N LEU A 55 3.78 7.77 3.59
CA LEU A 55 3.93 8.72 2.47
C LEU A 55 2.77 9.71 2.37
N GLY A 56 1.60 9.34 2.90
CA GLY A 56 0.46 10.24 3.05
C GLY A 56 0.62 11.24 4.20
N GLY A 57 1.69 11.17 4.99
CA GLY A 57 1.96 12.06 6.12
C GLY A 57 1.02 11.85 7.30
N TYR A 58 0.38 10.68 7.41
CA TYR A 58 -0.54 10.39 8.51
C TYR A 58 0.21 10.07 9.81
N CYS A 59 1.33 9.37 9.70
CA CYS A 59 2.15 8.98 10.83
C CYS A 59 3.61 8.80 10.44
N ASP A 60 4.49 8.74 11.44
CA ASP A 60 5.88 8.29 11.30
C ASP A 60 6.00 6.76 11.59
N GLU A 61 7.21 6.22 11.44
CA GLU A 61 7.48 4.79 11.65
C GLU A 61 7.14 4.33 13.08
N ALA A 62 7.51 5.14 14.09
CA ALA A 62 7.27 4.81 15.50
C ALA A 62 5.77 4.78 15.82
N THR A 63 5.01 5.72 15.27
CA THR A 63 3.56 5.78 15.40
C THR A 63 2.91 4.62 14.63
N LEU A 64 3.38 4.30 13.43
CA LEU A 64 2.87 3.16 12.67
C LEU A 64 3.12 1.82 13.40
N LEU A 65 4.28 1.65 14.05
CA LEU A 65 4.56 0.48 14.91
C LEU A 65 3.65 0.41 16.13
N ARG A 66 3.38 1.55 16.78
CA ARG A 66 2.41 1.61 17.88
C ARG A 66 1.03 1.16 17.41
N LEU A 67 0.58 1.70 16.27
CA LEU A 67 -0.72 1.36 15.68
C LEU A 67 -0.78 -0.12 15.26
N SER A 68 0.30 -0.71 14.74
CA SER A 68 0.30 -2.12 14.32
C SER A 68 0.17 -3.09 15.49
N VAL A 69 0.67 -2.71 16.67
CA VAL A 69 0.61 -3.54 17.89
C VAL A 69 -0.67 -3.28 18.70
N GLN A 70 -1.14 -2.03 18.76
CA GLN A 70 -2.23 -1.63 19.66
C GLN A 70 -3.61 -1.60 18.98
N CYS A 71 -3.67 -1.50 17.65
CA CYS A 71 -4.93 -1.30 16.92
C CYS A 71 -5.22 -2.45 15.95
N ASP A 72 -5.48 -3.64 16.49
CA ASP A 72 -5.79 -4.87 15.72
C ASP A 72 -7.18 -4.87 15.05
N ASN A 73 -8.04 -3.88 15.30
CA ASN A 73 -9.40 -3.85 14.74
C ASN A 73 -9.47 -3.45 13.24
N GLY A 74 -8.38 -3.55 12.49
CA GLY A 74 -8.30 -3.13 11.07
C GLY A 74 -8.18 -1.62 10.87
N PHE A 75 -7.74 -0.88 11.89
CA PHE A 75 -7.55 0.57 11.85
C PHE A 75 -6.65 1.02 10.69
N ILE A 76 -5.46 0.42 10.57
CA ILE A 76 -4.47 0.77 9.53
C ILE A 76 -5.06 0.63 8.13
N GLY A 77 -5.75 -0.49 7.88
CA GLY A 77 -6.41 -0.72 6.59
C GLY A 77 -7.51 0.31 6.28
N ARG A 78 -8.29 0.74 7.29
CA ARG A 78 -9.33 1.77 7.10
C ARG A 78 -8.73 3.14 6.82
N GLU A 79 -7.73 3.57 7.58
CA GLU A 79 -7.12 4.87 7.38
C GLU A 79 -6.35 4.95 6.07
N ALA A 80 -5.63 3.90 5.69
CA ALA A 80 -4.98 3.82 4.39
C ALA A 80 -6.02 3.86 3.24
N ALA A 81 -7.15 3.16 3.38
CA ALA A 81 -8.24 3.20 2.40
C ALA A 81 -8.83 4.61 2.27
N ARG A 82 -8.99 5.31 3.40
CA ARG A 82 -9.49 6.69 3.45
C ARG A 82 -8.53 7.64 2.74
N LEU A 83 -7.22 7.56 2.98
CA LEU A 83 -6.22 8.40 2.30
C LEU A 83 -6.14 8.14 0.79
N LEU A 84 -6.34 6.88 0.38
CA LEU A 84 -6.45 6.52 -1.03
C LEU A 84 -7.82 6.82 -1.63
N GLY A 85 -8.84 7.18 -0.85
CA GLY A 85 -10.20 7.36 -1.34
C GLY A 85 -10.73 6.12 -2.07
N ILE A 86 -10.54 4.94 -1.46
CA ILE A 86 -11.01 3.64 -1.99
C ILE A 86 -12.01 2.99 -1.03
N SER A 87 -12.87 2.13 -1.57
CA SER A 87 -13.85 1.39 -0.78
C SER A 87 -13.17 0.32 0.11
N ARG A 88 -13.92 -0.18 1.10
CA ARG A 88 -13.45 -1.28 1.95
C ARG A 88 -13.14 -2.55 1.15
N GLU A 89 -13.91 -2.82 0.09
CA GLU A 89 -13.68 -3.97 -0.79
C GLU A 89 -12.40 -3.81 -1.60
N GLN A 90 -12.19 -2.62 -2.16
CA GLN A 90 -10.96 -2.28 -2.86
C GLN A 90 -9.74 -2.40 -1.95
N ALA A 91 -9.84 -1.89 -0.71
CA ALA A 91 -8.81 -2.02 0.31
C ALA A 91 -8.49 -3.49 0.65
N ARG A 92 -9.51 -4.37 0.74
CA ARG A 92 -9.30 -5.81 0.92
C ARG A 92 -8.50 -6.43 -0.22
N ARG A 93 -8.77 -6.02 -1.46
CA ARG A 93 -8.09 -6.53 -2.67
C ARG A 93 -6.70 -5.94 -2.87
N LEU A 94 -6.40 -4.79 -2.29
CA LEU A 94 -5.11 -4.11 -2.42
C LEU A 94 -4.17 -4.44 -1.27
N PHE A 95 -4.62 -4.34 -0.02
CA PHE A 95 -3.75 -4.39 1.14
C PHE A 95 -3.50 -5.79 1.69
N TYR A 96 -4.29 -6.78 1.30
CA TYR A 96 -4.20 -8.14 1.84
C TYR A 96 -3.79 -9.11 0.73
N PRO A 97 -2.68 -9.85 0.88
CA PRO A 97 -2.24 -10.82 -0.11
C PRO A 97 -3.29 -11.87 -0.47
N THR A 98 -4.14 -12.25 0.48
CA THR A 98 -5.28 -13.17 0.26
C THR A 98 -6.32 -12.61 -0.72
N GLY A 99 -6.42 -11.28 -0.85
CA GLY A 99 -7.29 -10.58 -1.77
C GLY A 99 -6.64 -10.20 -3.11
N TRP A 100 -5.34 -10.48 -3.29
CA TRP A 100 -4.66 -10.20 -4.54
C TRP A 100 -5.19 -11.09 -5.68
N PRO A 101 -5.27 -10.57 -6.92
CA PRO A 101 -5.68 -11.38 -8.06
C PRO A 101 -4.60 -12.42 -8.40
N GLU A 102 -5.00 -13.52 -9.05
CA GLU A 102 -4.02 -14.44 -9.63
C GLU A 102 -3.25 -13.76 -10.79
N PRO A 103 -1.96 -14.11 -11.00
CA PRO A 103 -1.18 -15.12 -10.27
C PRO A 103 -0.47 -14.58 -9.01
N TYR A 104 -0.72 -13.33 -8.60
CA TYR A 104 0.06 -12.67 -7.54
C TYR A 104 -0.16 -13.33 -6.17
N ARG A 105 -1.39 -13.73 -5.87
CA ARG A 105 -1.74 -14.40 -4.62
C ARG A 105 -1.02 -15.74 -4.47
N SER A 106 -1.10 -16.63 -5.47
CA SER A 106 -0.40 -17.92 -5.41
C SER A 106 1.12 -17.76 -5.32
N ARG A 107 1.69 -16.82 -6.09
CA ARG A 107 3.13 -16.53 -6.06
C ARG A 107 3.60 -15.92 -4.74
N TYR A 108 2.75 -15.17 -4.03
CA TYR A 108 3.09 -14.63 -2.72
C TYR A 108 3.44 -15.73 -1.71
N TYR A 109 2.67 -16.83 -1.70
CA TYR A 109 2.96 -17.98 -0.83
C TYR A 109 4.23 -18.76 -1.22
N GLN A 110 4.82 -18.45 -2.37
CA GLN A 110 6.07 -19.03 -2.86
C GLN A 110 7.26 -18.05 -2.74
N ALA A 111 7.01 -16.81 -2.31
CA ALA A 111 8.04 -15.80 -2.21
C ALA A 111 8.91 -16.05 -0.97
N CYS A 112 10.21 -16.25 -1.19
CA CYS A 112 11.19 -16.54 -0.13
C CYS A 112 12.17 -15.38 0.14
N SER A 113 11.97 -14.21 -0.46
CA SER A 113 12.84 -13.03 -0.25
C SER A 113 12.04 -11.73 -0.29
N TYR A 114 12.56 -10.68 0.34
CA TYR A 114 11.93 -9.35 0.36
C TYR A 114 11.79 -8.78 -1.06
N GLU A 115 12.77 -9.02 -1.94
CA GLU A 115 12.73 -8.58 -3.33
C GLU A 115 11.67 -9.35 -4.14
N ALA A 116 11.47 -10.64 -3.86
CA ALA A 116 10.39 -11.41 -4.48
C ALA A 116 9.01 -10.87 -4.02
N GLU A 117 8.86 -10.60 -2.73
CA GLU A 117 7.64 -10.08 -2.15
C GLU A 117 7.30 -8.68 -2.69
N ALA A 118 8.29 -7.78 -2.70
CA ALA A 118 8.16 -6.43 -3.23
C ALA A 118 7.79 -6.44 -4.72
N ARG A 119 8.43 -7.30 -5.54
CA ARG A 119 8.08 -7.43 -6.98
C ARG A 119 6.63 -7.85 -7.20
N LEU A 120 6.09 -8.74 -6.37
CA LEU A 120 4.69 -9.14 -6.47
C LEU A 120 3.77 -7.97 -6.11
N ALA A 121 4.08 -7.25 -5.03
CA ALA A 121 3.32 -6.06 -4.63
C ALA A 121 3.35 -4.96 -5.71
N LEU A 122 4.51 -4.72 -6.33
CA LEU A 122 4.64 -3.78 -7.45
C LEU A 122 3.75 -4.18 -8.63
N GLY A 123 3.69 -5.47 -8.99
CA GLY A 123 2.80 -5.93 -10.04
C GLY A 123 1.31 -5.78 -9.71
N VAL A 124 0.93 -5.91 -8.44
CA VAL A 124 -0.42 -5.57 -7.97
C VAL A 124 -0.65 -4.07 -8.12
N LEU A 125 0.24 -3.23 -7.61
CA LEU A 125 0.14 -1.76 -7.69
C LEU A 125 0.06 -1.25 -9.14
N ASP A 126 0.88 -1.81 -10.02
CA ASP A 126 0.90 -1.45 -11.45
C ASP A 126 -0.45 -1.79 -12.12
N ARG A 127 -1.10 -2.91 -11.75
CA ARG A 127 -2.47 -3.22 -12.22
C ARG A 127 -3.50 -2.19 -11.78
N TRP A 128 -3.42 -1.73 -10.53
CA TRP A 128 -4.33 -0.69 -10.03
C TRP A 128 -4.11 0.65 -10.73
N LEU A 129 -2.85 1.04 -10.92
CA LEU A 129 -2.48 2.28 -11.61
C LEU A 129 -2.90 2.25 -13.09
N GLN A 130 -2.75 1.11 -13.76
CA GLN A 130 -3.21 0.94 -15.13
C GLN A 130 -4.73 1.08 -15.25
N ALA A 131 -5.48 0.45 -14.34
CA ALA A 131 -6.94 0.56 -14.32
C ALA A 131 -7.40 2.02 -14.13
N GLY A 132 -6.75 2.77 -13.23
CA GLY A 132 -7.02 4.20 -13.06
C GLY A 132 -6.73 5.02 -14.31
N ALA A 133 -5.62 4.74 -15.00
CA ALA A 133 -5.28 5.41 -16.26
C ALA A 133 -6.24 5.09 -17.41
N ASP A 134 -6.85 3.89 -17.41
CA ASP A 134 -7.89 3.53 -18.38
C ASP A 134 -9.21 4.27 -18.08
N GLU A 135 -9.59 4.39 -16.80
CA GLU A 135 -10.76 5.16 -16.36
C GLU A 135 -10.65 6.65 -16.73
N GLU A 136 -9.50 7.28 -16.47
CA GLU A 136 -9.28 8.69 -16.82
C GLU A 136 -9.37 8.94 -18.33
N ARG A 137 -8.83 8.03 -19.15
CA ARG A 137 -8.94 8.10 -20.62
C ARG A 137 -10.37 7.94 -21.11
N ALA A 138 -11.14 7.03 -20.50
CA ALA A 138 -12.54 6.83 -20.87
C ALA A 138 -13.39 8.07 -20.58
N VAL A 139 -13.18 8.73 -19.44
CA VAL A 139 -13.88 9.97 -19.08
C VAL A 139 -13.49 11.11 -20.02
N ALA A 140 -12.20 11.29 -20.32
CA ALA A 140 -11.73 12.31 -21.26
C ALA A 140 -12.37 12.14 -22.66
N SER A 141 -12.38 10.90 -23.16
CA SER A 141 -13.01 10.54 -24.44
C SER A 141 -14.52 10.86 -24.48
N GLN A 142 -15.24 10.62 -23.37
CA GLN A 142 -16.66 10.99 -23.26
C GLN A 142 -16.88 12.50 -23.22
N LEU A 143 -16.04 13.26 -22.51
CA LEU A 143 -16.14 14.72 -22.46
C LEU A 143 -15.84 15.36 -23.82
N GLU A 144 -14.84 14.85 -24.55
CA GLU A 144 -14.54 15.30 -25.92
C GLU A 144 -15.71 15.01 -26.87
N ALA A 145 -16.33 13.82 -26.77
CA ALA A 145 -17.51 13.47 -27.57
C ALA A 145 -18.73 14.36 -27.28
N LEU A 146 -18.86 14.87 -26.04
CA LEU A 146 -19.92 15.80 -25.63
C LEU A 146 -19.61 17.27 -25.97
N ALA A 147 -18.34 17.60 -26.22
CA ALA A 147 -17.88 18.96 -26.53
C ALA A 147 -17.90 19.30 -28.03
N VAL A 148 -18.36 18.39 -28.90
CA VAL A 148 -18.52 18.66 -30.35
C VAL A 148 -19.67 19.66 -30.55
N PRO A 149 -19.42 20.88 -31.05
CA PRO A 149 -20.48 21.83 -31.34
C PRO A 149 -21.25 21.37 -32.59
N VAL A 150 -22.59 21.48 -32.53
CA VAL A 150 -23.50 21.37 -33.67
C VAL A 150 -23.33 22.57 -34.59
#